data_AF-A0A418SSD0-F1
#
_entry.id   AF-A0A418SSD0-F1
#
_cell.length_a   1.000
_cell.length_b   1.000
_cell.length_c   1.000
_cell.angle_alpha   90.00
_cell.angle_beta   90.00
_cell.angle_gamma   90.00
#
_symmetry.space_group_name_H-M   'P 1'
#
loop_
_entity.id
_entity.type
_entity.pdbx_description
1 polymer ?
#
loop_
_entity_poly.entity_id
_entity_poly.type
_entity_poly.pdbx_seq_one_letter_code
_entity_poly.pdbx_strand_id
1 'polypeptide(L)'
;MKQTRNIIPDKWKWNGIVTIGGILMGAGLSDCLFALNELDLNQIARGLTIASAGLTILVVMDNSKTQKEAEHIQKDTQLRLEQVEKKLTAIEQSQHMTESQLREIKELLLKANS
;
A
#
# COMPACT_ATOMS: atom_id res chain seq x y z
N MET A 1 -17.26 23.85 11.74
CA MET A 1 -16.75 22.70 12.53
C MET A 1 -17.91 21.78 12.88
N LYS A 2 -18.02 20.60 12.26
CA LYS A 2 -18.87 19.47 12.70
C LYS A 2 -18.25 18.16 12.19
N GLN A 3 -17.15 17.76 12.82
CA GLN A 3 -16.50 16.46 12.63
C GLN A 3 -17.04 15.52 13.71
N THR A 4 -18.20 14.91 13.44
CA THR A 4 -18.79 13.88 14.31
C THR A 4 -19.43 12.83 13.42
N ARG A 5 -18.65 11.82 13.02
CA ARG A 5 -19.10 10.46 12.62
C ARG A 5 -17.88 9.65 12.15
N ASN A 6 -17.07 9.19 13.10
CA ASN A 6 -16.24 7.98 12.95
C ASN A 6 -15.80 7.55 14.35
N ILE A 7 -16.79 7.15 15.17
CA ILE A 7 -16.56 6.67 16.55
C ILE A 7 -16.17 5.18 16.53
N ILE A 8 -16.32 4.49 15.40
CA ILE A 8 -15.87 3.11 15.24
C ILE A 8 -14.46 3.15 14.64
N PRO A 9 -13.43 2.64 15.34
CA PRO A 9 -12.09 2.53 14.77
C PRO A 9 -12.17 1.76 13.45
N ASP A 10 -11.52 2.24 12.39
CA ASP A 10 -11.49 1.52 11.11
C ASP A 10 -11.07 0.07 11.29
N LYS A 11 -10.15 -0.19 12.23
CA LYS A 11 -9.71 -1.54 12.63
C LYS A 11 -10.87 -2.45 13.05
N TRP A 12 -11.87 -1.93 13.77
CA TRP A 12 -13.05 -2.68 14.20
C TRP A 12 -14.04 -2.92 13.05
N LYS A 13 -14.19 -1.96 12.14
CA LYS A 13 -14.97 -2.15 10.90
C LYS A 13 -14.36 -3.26 10.03
N TRP A 14 -13.07 -3.21 9.79
CA TRP A 14 -12.35 -4.21 9.01
C TRP A 14 -12.41 -5.59 9.67
N ASN A 15 -12.18 -5.67 10.98
CA ASN A 15 -12.27 -6.94 11.70
C ASN A 15 -13.69 -7.53 11.68
N GLY A 16 -14.72 -6.69 11.75
CA GLY A 16 -16.11 -7.09 11.62
C GLY A 16 -16.44 -7.66 10.24
N ILE A 17 -15.97 -7.01 9.16
CA ILE A 17 -16.18 -7.49 7.79
C ILE A 17 -15.42 -8.82 7.56
N VAL A 18 -14.19 -8.98 8.09
CA VAL A 18 -13.45 -10.26 8.02
C VAL A 18 -14.23 -11.37 8.70
N THR A 19 -14.75 -11.08 9.89
CA THR A 19 -15.53 -12.03 10.68
C THR A 19 -16.79 -12.47 9.95
N ILE A 20 -17.52 -11.54 9.33
CA ILE A 20 -18.71 -11.86 8.51
C ILE A 20 -18.34 -12.72 7.30
N GLY A 21 -17.28 -12.37 6.57
CA GLY A 21 -16.80 -13.16 5.44
C GLY A 21 -16.41 -14.59 5.83
N GLY A 22 -15.71 -14.74 6.96
CA GLY A 22 -15.33 -16.04 7.51
C GLY A 22 -16.52 -16.88 7.98
N ILE A 23 -17.51 -16.26 8.63
CA ILE A 23 -18.75 -16.95 9.05
C ILE A 23 -19.54 -17.42 7.82
N LEU A 24 -19.70 -16.58 6.80
CA LEU A 24 -20.39 -16.96 5.56
C LEU A 24 -19.66 -18.09 4.84
N MET A 25 -18.33 -18.01 4.75
CA MET A 25 -17.53 -19.08 4.17
C MET A 25 -17.70 -20.40 4.93
N GLY A 26 -17.64 -20.36 6.26
CA GLY A 26 -17.84 -21.54 7.11
C GLY A 26 -19.24 -22.13 6.99
N ALA A 27 -20.28 -21.30 7.06
CA ALA A 27 -21.68 -21.71 6.96
C ALA A 27 -22.01 -22.31 5.59
N GLY A 28 -21.54 -21.68 4.50
CA GLY A 28 -21.75 -22.19 3.15
C GLY A 28 -21.04 -23.52 2.91
N LEU A 29 -19.83 -23.70 3.44
CA LEU A 29 -19.10 -24.97 3.36
C LEU A 29 -19.77 -26.08 4.19
N SER A 30 -20.26 -25.76 5.40
CA SER A 30 -20.97 -26.75 6.22
C SER A 30 -22.29 -27.18 5.58
N ASP A 31 -23.06 -26.25 5.00
CA ASP A 31 -24.29 -26.58 4.27
C ASP A 31 -23.99 -27.45 3.04
N CYS A 32 -22.93 -27.15 2.29
CA CYS A 32 -22.49 -28.01 1.18
C CYS A 32 -22.10 -29.41 1.65
N LEU A 33 -21.35 -29.54 2.74
CA LEU A 33 -20.88 -30.84 3.25
C LEU A 33 -22.02 -31.71 3.77
N PHE A 34 -23.00 -31.11 4.45
CA PHE A 34 -24.22 -31.81 4.86
C PHE A 34 -25.06 -32.24 3.66
N ALA A 35 -25.27 -31.35 2.70
CA ALA A 35 -26.06 -31.63 1.51
C ALA A 35 -25.40 -32.63 0.55
N LEU A 36 -24.06 -32.72 0.54
CA LEU A 36 -23.32 -33.76 -0.19
C LEU A 36 -23.61 -35.16 0.36
N ASN A 37 -23.79 -35.30 1.68
CA ASN A 37 -24.19 -36.57 2.28
C ASN A 37 -25.65 -36.94 1.94
N GLU A 38 -26.51 -35.95 1.71
CA GLU A 38 -27.92 -36.14 1.33
C GLU A 38 -28.15 -36.14 -0.20
N LEU A 39 -27.11 -35.94 -1.02
CA LEU A 39 -27.17 -35.77 -2.48
C LEU A 39 -28.16 -34.68 -2.95
N ASP A 40 -28.42 -33.66 -2.12
CA ASP A 40 -29.30 -32.53 -2.47
C ASP A 40 -28.52 -31.44 -3.25
N LEU A 41 -28.60 -31.54 -4.57
CA LEU A 41 -27.94 -30.62 -5.50
C LEU A 41 -28.33 -29.14 -5.29
N ASN A 42 -29.56 -28.87 -4.82
CA ASN A 42 -30.04 -27.51 -4.64
C ASN A 42 -29.45 -26.87 -3.37
N GLN A 43 -29.34 -27.64 -2.29
CA GLN A 43 -28.65 -27.19 -1.09
C GLN A 43 -27.15 -27.02 -1.32
N ILE A 44 -26.52 -27.88 -2.13
CA ILE A 44 -25.12 -27.71 -2.53
C ILE A 44 -24.94 -26.38 -3.27
N ALA A 45 -25.78 -26.08 -4.26
CA ALA A 45 -25.68 -24.82 -5.00
C ALA A 45 -25.84 -23.58 -4.08
N ARG A 46 -26.76 -23.66 -3.12
CA ARG A 46 -26.99 -22.61 -2.12
C ARG A 46 -25.78 -22.44 -1.18
N GLY A 47 -25.26 -23.53 -0.62
CA GLY A 47 -24.08 -23.52 0.24
C GLY A 47 -22.86 -22.95 -0.50
N LEU A 48 -22.65 -23.34 -1.76
CA LEU A 48 -21.54 -22.88 -2.59
C LEU A 48 -21.64 -21.38 -2.89
N THR A 49 -22.86 -20.87 -3.08
CA THR A 49 -23.12 -19.45 -3.31
C THR A 49 -22.84 -18.62 -2.05
N ILE A 50 -23.22 -19.12 -0.88
CA ILE A 50 -22.94 -18.45 0.41
C ILE A 50 -21.43 -18.49 0.70
N ALA A 51 -20.78 -19.62 0.43
CA ALA A 51 -19.34 -19.77 0.61
C ALA A 51 -18.55 -18.85 -0.32
N SER A 52 -18.96 -18.75 -1.59
CA SER A 52 -18.31 -17.88 -2.58
C SER A 52 -18.45 -16.41 -2.23
N ALA A 53 -19.62 -15.97 -1.76
CA ALA A 53 -19.82 -14.61 -1.25
C ALA A 53 -18.90 -14.30 -0.06
N GLY A 54 -18.77 -15.23 0.89
CA GLY A 54 -17.84 -15.12 2.02
C GLY A 54 -16.37 -15.01 1.56
N LEU A 55 -15.96 -15.85 0.61
CA LEU A 55 -14.61 -15.84 0.05
C LEU A 55 -14.31 -14.53 -0.70
N THR A 56 -15.24 -14.00 -1.50
CA THR A 56 -15.06 -12.73 -2.20
C THR A 56 -14.82 -11.58 -1.23
N ILE A 57 -15.58 -11.52 -0.12
CA ILE A 57 -15.39 -10.51 0.93
C ILE A 57 -13.98 -10.60 1.52
N LEU A 58 -13.51 -11.81 1.81
CA LEU A 58 -12.16 -12.03 2.37
C LEU A 58 -11.06 -11.60 1.39
N VAL A 59 -11.15 -11.98 0.11
CA VAL A 59 -10.15 -11.66 -0.92
C VAL A 59 -10.08 -10.15 -1.19
N VAL A 60 -11.21 -9.48 -1.34
CA VAL A 60 -11.24 -8.01 -1.59
C VAL A 60 -10.58 -7.26 -0.44
N MET A 61 -10.80 -7.74 0.78
CA MET A 61 -10.25 -7.11 1.98
C MET A 61 -8.76 -7.37 2.17
N ASP A 62 -8.28 -8.56 1.82
CA ASP A 62 -6.84 -8.85 1.79
C ASP A 62 -6.13 -7.99 0.76
N ASN A 63 -6.68 -7.90 -0.45
CA ASN A 63 -6.19 -7.01 -1.50
C ASN A 63 -6.19 -5.54 -1.07
N SER A 64 -7.22 -5.08 -0.35
CA SER A 64 -7.28 -3.70 0.15
C SER A 64 -6.21 -3.40 1.19
N LYS A 65 -5.86 -4.35 2.06
CA LYS A 65 -4.75 -4.21 3.01
C LYS A 65 -3.41 -4.12 2.28
N THR A 66 -3.16 -5.05 1.36
CA THR A 66 -1.94 -5.08 0.55
C THR A 66 -1.77 -3.81 -0.29
N GLN A 67 -2.87 -3.29 -0.86
CA GLN A 67 -2.84 -2.04 -1.63
C GLN A 67 -2.49 -0.82 -0.78
N LYS A 68 -3.01 -0.73 0.45
CA LYS A 68 -2.66 0.36 1.38
C LYS A 68 -1.20 0.30 1.82
N GLU A 69 -0.68 -0.89 2.03
CA GLU A 69 0.73 -1.08 2.42
C GLU A 69 1.68 -0.72 1.27
N ALA A 70 1.34 -1.14 0.04
CA ALA A 70 2.07 -0.74 -1.17
C ALA A 70 2.04 0.79 -1.37
N GLU A 71 0.90 1.44 -1.15
CA GLU A 71 0.77 2.90 -1.25
C GLU A 71 1.65 3.62 -0.21
N HIS A 72 1.72 3.09 1.01
CA HIS A 72 2.57 3.64 2.06
C HIS A 72 4.07 3.54 1.70
N ILE A 73 4.49 2.37 1.20
CA ILE A 73 5.86 2.14 0.74
C ILE A 73 6.20 3.06 -0.43
N GLN A 74 5.27 3.25 -1.37
CA GLN A 74 5.45 4.15 -2.51
C GLN A 74 5.65 5.60 -2.07
N LYS A 75 4.85 6.08 -1.11
CA LYS A 75 4.99 7.44 -0.55
C LYS A 75 6.32 7.62 0.19
N ASP A 76 6.73 6.67 1.02
CA ASP A 76 8.01 6.77 1.73
C ASP A 76 9.20 6.73 0.75
N THR A 77 9.09 5.92 -0.29
CA THR A 77 10.11 5.84 -1.35
C THR A 77 10.20 7.15 -2.13
N GLN A 78 9.06 7.78 -2.48
CA GLN A 78 9.04 9.09 -3.14
C GLN A 78 9.70 10.17 -2.27
N LEU A 79 9.39 10.22 -0.97
CA LEU A 79 10.02 11.16 -0.05
C LEU A 79 11.55 10.98 0.03
N ARG A 80 12.02 9.73 0.06
CA ARG A 80 13.46 9.43 0.04
C ARG A 80 14.11 9.84 -1.26
N LEU A 81 13.47 9.58 -2.40
CA LEU A 81 13.94 10.02 -3.71
C LEU A 81 14.04 11.54 -3.80
N GLU A 82 13.04 12.28 -3.31
CA GLU A 82 13.07 13.75 -3.28
C GLU A 82 14.23 14.27 -2.42
N GLN A 83 14.52 13.62 -1.28
CA GLN A 83 15.67 13.96 -0.45
C GLN A 83 17.01 13.69 -1.14
N VAL A 84 17.12 12.57 -1.87
CA VAL A 84 18.32 12.23 -2.63
C VAL A 84 18.52 13.22 -3.77
N GLU A 85 17.46 13.57 -4.50
CA GLU A 85 17.49 14.55 -5.58
C GLU A 85 17.97 15.92 -5.07
N LYS A 86 17.43 16.41 -3.95
CA LYS A 86 17.89 17.66 -3.31
C LYS A 86 19.38 17.62 -2.96
N LYS A 87 19.87 16.50 -2.41
CA LYS A 87 21.30 16.34 -2.11
C LYS A 87 22.15 16.31 -3.38
N LEU A 88 21.67 15.66 -4.44
CA LEU A 88 22.38 15.59 -5.71
C LEU A 88 22.51 16.98 -6.35
N THR A 89 21.43 17.76 -6.36
CA THR A 89 21.45 19.15 -6.85
C THR A 89 22.41 20.02 -6.04
N ALA A 90 22.45 19.86 -4.71
CA ALA A 90 23.39 20.60 -3.86
C ALA A 90 24.86 20.24 -4.16
N ILE A 91 25.14 18.97 -4.47
CA ILE A 91 26.47 18.51 -4.89
C ILE A 91 26.84 19.10 -6.25
N GLU A 92 25.92 19.06 -7.23
CA GLU A 92 26.13 19.63 -8.56
C GLU A 92 26.44 21.14 -8.48
N GLN A 93 25.67 21.89 -7.69
CA GLN A 93 25.94 23.31 -7.44
C GLN A 93 27.30 23.54 -6.77
N SER A 94 27.66 22.68 -5.82
CA SER A 94 28.96 22.76 -5.15
C SER A 94 30.12 22.47 -6.11
N GLN A 95 29.96 21.50 -7.02
CA GLN A 95 30.94 21.19 -8.05
C GLN A 95 31.12 22.35 -9.02
N HIS A 96 30.03 22.94 -9.51
CA HIS A 96 30.09 24.10 -10.40
C HIS A 96 30.78 25.30 -9.73
N MET A 97 30.49 25.55 -8.45
CA MET A 97 31.16 26.60 -7.67
C MET A 97 32.66 26.31 -7.53
N THR A 98 33.02 25.06 -7.25
CA THR A 98 34.43 24.64 -7.11
C THR A 98 35.20 24.79 -8.42
N GLU A 99 34.59 24.43 -9.54
CA GLU A 99 35.19 24.62 -10.87
C GLU A 99 35.38 26.10 -11.22
N SER A 100 34.43 26.96 -10.86
CA SER A 100 34.55 28.41 -11.03
C SER A 100 35.72 28.98 -10.23
N GLN A 101 35.82 28.62 -8.94
CA GLN A 101 36.93 29.05 -8.09
C GLN A 101 38.27 28.54 -8.60
N LEU A 102 38.32 27.31 -9.11
CA LEU A 102 39.55 26.72 -9.66
C LEU A 102 40.00 27.44 -10.94
N ARG A 103 39.07 27.90 -11.78
CA ARG A 103 39.39 28.77 -12.93
C ARG A 103 39.92 30.13 -12.48
N GLU A 104 39.27 30.78 -11.54
CA GLU A 104 39.72 32.08 -11.02
C GLU A 104 41.12 32.01 -10.42
N ILE A 105 41.42 30.99 -9.60
CA ILE A 105 42.76 30.77 -9.04
C ILE A 105 43.79 30.58 -10.16
N LYS A 106 43.45 29.81 -11.21
CA LYS A 106 44.34 29.55 -12.34
C LYS A 106 44.63 30.83 -13.14
N GLU A 107 43.62 31.68 -13.34
CA GLU A 107 43.78 32.99 -13.98
C GLU A 107 44.63 33.95 -13.14
N LEU A 108 44.40 34.01 -11.82
CA LEU A 108 45.20 34.82 -10.91
C LEU A 108 46.67 34.37 -10.87
N LEU A 109 46.93 33.06 -10.88
CA LEU A 109 48.28 32.51 -10.97
C LEU A 109 48.98 32.86 -12.28
N LEU A 110 48.27 32.77 -13.42
CA LEU A 110 48.80 33.17 -14.73
C LEU A 110 49.14 34.67 -14.76
N LYS A 111 48.32 35.50 -14.11
CA LYS A 111 48.53 36.95 -14.05
C LYS A 111 49.64 37.37 -13.09
N ALA A 112 49.89 36.59 -12.04
CA ALA A 112 50.97 36.84 -11.08
C ALA A 112 52.35 36.34 -11.57
N ASN A 113 52.37 35.44 -12.55
CA ASN A 113 53.58 34.88 -13.13
C ASN A 113 54.01 35.57 -14.45
N SER A 114 53.30 36.64 -14.84
CA SER A 114 53.64 37.55 -15.94
C SER A 114 54.09 38.90 -15.41
#